data_AF-A0A3Q4GKQ1-F1
#
_entry.id   AF-A0A3Q4GKQ1-F1
#
_cell.length_a   1.000
_cell.length_b   1.000
_cell.length_c   1.000
_cell.angle_alpha   90.00
_cell.angle_beta   90.00
_cell.angle_gamma   90.00
#
_symmetry.space_group_name_H-M   'P 1'
#
loop_
_entity.id
_entity.type
_entity.pdbx_description
1 polymer ?
#
loop_
_entity_poly.entity_id
_entity_poly.type
_entity_poly.pdbx_seq_one_letter_code
_entity_poly.pdbx_strand_id
1 'polypeptide(L)'
;MASGYLLNRGAFTLGIHCQRVCRNISLSQVREKKRWMKAYTYLMAKKLKLEGPPPPTPRSQQPHWDYHAEIQAFTHRLHENFSLELLKTAFINPCYLQMEQEKRKGLGVESETAALVLKDNVQLSKKGSAFTESFLIDWCRASFPSLPAIGVESIVGHLTSPAVITYVARNLGIEDLTMSAEFPVPDDVLCSTFMAVIGALQESSGAERTGLFLRDFLVTQLIGKDIFDMWTVVNPMGLLVEELTKRKIPLPEPRLIRSAGASTVLPLYFVGLYSDKKLLAQGPGETLAAAEEEAARVALRKLYGYTENRRPFDFSPQQQQQQPFIQSASN
;
A
#
# COMPACT_ATOMS: atom_id res chain seq x y z
N MET A 1 -20.16 59.81 19.12
CA MET A 1 -21.00 60.67 19.98
C MET A 1 -21.82 59.76 20.90
N ALA A 2 -22.06 60.18 22.15
CA ALA A 2 -22.62 59.44 23.31
C ALA A 2 -21.59 58.54 24.03
N SER A 3 -20.87 59.03 25.06
CA SER A 3 -21.28 59.44 26.42
C SER A 3 -21.60 58.26 27.34
N GLY A 4 -20.76 58.12 28.37
CA GLY A 4 -20.93 57.20 29.49
C GLY A 4 -19.98 57.62 30.61
N TYR A 5 -20.27 58.76 31.24
CA TYR A 5 -19.58 59.26 32.42
C TYR A 5 -19.89 58.35 33.61
N LEU A 6 -18.85 57.81 34.26
CA LEU A 6 -18.93 57.29 35.62
C LEU A 6 -18.32 58.33 36.56
N LEU A 7 -19.19 59.08 37.23
CA LEU A 7 -18.87 59.88 38.41
C LEU A 7 -18.55 58.94 39.56
N ASN A 8 -17.38 59.08 40.17
CA ASN A 8 -17.15 58.57 41.52
C ASN A 8 -16.61 59.71 42.39
N ARG A 9 -17.43 60.15 43.35
CA ARG A 9 -17.05 61.14 44.37
C ARG A 9 -16.22 60.43 45.43
N GLY A 10 -14.94 60.77 45.53
CA GLY A 10 -14.08 60.42 46.66
C GLY A 10 -13.12 61.58 46.91
N ALA A 11 -13.23 62.20 48.08
CA ALA A 11 -12.54 63.42 48.47
C ALA A 11 -11.00 63.26 48.45
N PHE A 12 -10.32 64.27 47.93
CA PHE A 12 -8.87 64.44 48.08
C PHE A 12 -8.55 64.90 49.50
N THR A 13 -7.80 64.10 50.24
CA THR A 13 -6.97 64.58 51.35
C THR A 13 -5.55 64.05 51.16
N LEU A 14 -4.60 64.98 51.16
CA LEU A 14 -3.17 64.80 50.95
C LEU A 14 -2.57 63.73 51.86
N GLY A 15 -1.70 62.92 51.28
CA GLY A 15 -0.77 62.04 51.99
C GLY A 15 0.31 61.56 51.02
N ILE A 16 1.43 62.27 50.97
CA ILE A 16 2.61 61.86 50.22
C ILE A 16 3.16 60.60 50.91
N HIS A 17 2.85 59.43 50.37
CA HIS A 17 3.54 58.20 50.70
C HIS A 17 4.27 57.70 49.46
N CYS A 18 5.58 57.98 49.43
CA CYS A 18 6.55 57.31 48.59
C CYS A 18 6.59 55.82 48.95
N GLN A 19 5.62 55.05 48.45
CA GLN A 19 5.78 53.60 48.39
C GLN A 19 6.66 53.30 47.17
N ARG A 20 7.90 52.90 47.46
CA ARG A 20 8.74 52.14 46.51
C ARG A 20 7.97 50.87 46.17
N VAL A 21 7.11 50.94 45.15
CA VAL A 21 6.52 49.75 44.54
C VAL A 21 7.67 49.07 43.81
N CYS A 22 8.17 47.99 44.38
CA CYS A 22 9.03 47.04 43.69
C CYS A 22 8.43 46.83 42.29
N ARG A 23 9.23 47.07 41.24
CA ARG A 23 8.84 46.78 39.86
C ARG A 23 8.62 45.26 39.77
N ASN A 24 7.42 44.81 40.11
CA ASN A 24 6.97 43.48 39.76
C ASN A 24 7.00 43.45 38.24
N ILE A 25 7.92 42.68 37.68
CA ILE A 25 7.95 42.40 36.25
C ILE A 25 6.62 41.73 35.96
N SER A 26 5.68 42.48 35.39
CA SER A 26 4.42 41.93 34.92
C SER A 26 4.77 41.05 33.73
N LEU A 27 4.99 39.76 33.96
CA LEU A 27 5.00 38.76 32.91
C LEU A 27 3.59 38.71 32.34
N SER A 28 3.30 39.59 31.38
CA SER A 28 2.14 39.41 30.53
C SER A 28 2.40 38.10 29.77
N GLN A 29 1.70 37.03 30.15
CA GLN A 29 1.64 35.84 29.33
C GLN A 29 1.08 36.27 27.97
N VAL A 30 1.96 36.47 27.00
CA VAL A 30 1.57 36.65 25.61
C VAL A 30 1.05 35.29 25.19
N ARG A 31 -0.27 35.13 25.17
CA ARG A 31 -0.88 34.01 24.47
C ARG A 31 -0.45 34.14 23.01
N GLU A 32 0.45 33.27 22.56
CA GLU A 32 1.02 33.27 21.20
C GLU A 32 -0.08 33.35 20.12
N LYS A 33 -1.27 32.82 20.43
CA LYS A 33 -2.44 32.83 19.55
C LYS A 33 -3.25 34.11 19.71
N LYS A 34 -3.19 34.97 18.70
CA LYS A 34 -3.97 36.21 18.61
C LYS A 34 -5.48 35.90 18.58
N ARG A 35 -6.30 36.69 19.29
CA ARG A 35 -7.76 36.47 19.41
C ARG A 35 -8.50 36.42 18.06
N TRP A 36 -8.04 37.19 17.06
CA TRP A 36 -8.64 37.20 15.72
C TRP A 36 -8.46 35.89 14.95
N MET A 37 -7.46 35.07 15.33
CA MET A 37 -7.12 33.82 14.62
C MET A 37 -8.30 32.84 14.64
N LYS A 38 -9.09 32.79 15.73
CA LYS A 38 -10.29 31.95 15.82
C LYS A 38 -11.37 32.34 14.80
N ALA A 39 -11.61 33.63 14.63
CA ALA A 39 -12.60 34.13 13.66
C ALA A 39 -12.12 33.86 12.23
N TYR A 40 -10.83 34.08 11.98
CA TYR A 40 -10.21 33.79 10.69
C TYR A 40 -10.28 32.31 10.31
N THR A 41 -9.88 31.39 11.20
CA THR A 41 -9.94 29.95 10.91
C THR A 41 -11.37 29.46 10.71
N TYR A 42 -12.34 29.99 11.45
CA TYR A 42 -13.75 29.69 11.24
C TYR A 42 -14.25 30.13 9.86
N LEU A 43 -13.88 31.33 9.42
CA LEU A 43 -14.22 31.83 8.08
C LEU A 43 -13.56 31.01 6.98
N MET A 44 -12.29 30.65 7.12
CA MET A 44 -11.58 29.79 6.16
C MET A 44 -12.21 28.40 6.07
N ALA A 45 -12.60 27.81 7.20
CA ALA A 45 -13.30 26.53 7.22
C ALA A 45 -14.67 26.61 6.53
N LYS A 46 -15.40 27.73 6.72
CA LYS A 46 -16.67 27.97 6.02
C LYS A 46 -16.46 28.14 4.51
N LYS A 47 -15.41 28.85 4.10
CA LYS A 47 -15.02 29.02 2.69
C LYS A 47 -14.71 27.67 2.04
N LEU A 48 -13.90 26.83 2.68
CA LEU A 48 -13.61 25.46 2.22
C LEU A 48 -14.86 24.59 2.08
N LYS A 49 -15.85 24.73 2.97
CA LYS A 49 -17.13 24.00 2.85
C LYS A 49 -17.97 24.46 1.65
N LEU A 50 -17.86 25.72 1.26
CA LEU A 50 -18.64 26.31 0.16
C LEU A 50 -17.95 26.09 -1.20
N GLU A 51 -16.64 26.31 -1.27
CA GLU A 51 -15.86 26.26 -2.50
C GLU A 51 -15.31 24.85 -2.80
N GLY A 52 -15.28 23.97 -1.80
CA GLY A 52 -14.63 22.68 -1.89
C GLY A 52 -13.12 22.77 -1.62
N PRO A 53 -12.44 21.61 -1.48
CA PRO A 53 -11.00 21.59 -1.33
C PRO A 53 -10.31 22.09 -2.63
N PRO A 54 -9.21 22.84 -2.52
CA PRO A 54 -8.40 23.17 -3.68
C PRO A 54 -7.85 21.90 -4.35
N PRO A 55 -7.43 21.97 -5.63
CA PRO A 55 -6.76 20.84 -6.26
C PRO A 55 -5.56 20.42 -5.42
N PRO A 56 -5.30 19.11 -5.32
CA PRO A 56 -4.22 18.62 -4.48
C PRO A 56 -2.89 19.13 -5.05
N THR A 57 -1.99 19.56 -4.17
CA THR A 57 -0.64 20.00 -4.53
C THR A 57 0.37 19.01 -3.98
N PRO A 58 1.50 18.76 -4.67
CA PRO A 58 2.55 17.88 -4.17
C PRO A 58 2.99 18.25 -2.77
N ARG A 59 3.24 17.24 -1.92
CA ARG A 59 3.71 17.45 -0.54
C ARG A 59 5.01 18.25 -0.49
N SER A 60 5.87 18.09 -1.49
CA SER A 60 7.13 18.80 -1.64
C SER A 60 7.00 20.31 -1.83
N GLN A 61 5.85 20.81 -2.30
CA GLN A 61 5.58 22.24 -2.45
C GLN A 61 5.04 22.88 -1.16
N GLN A 62 4.62 22.07 -0.19
CA GLN A 62 4.12 22.56 1.08
C GLN A 62 5.28 22.96 2.02
N PRO A 63 5.05 23.88 2.98
CA PRO A 63 6.05 24.22 3.99
C PRO A 63 6.53 22.99 4.79
N HIS A 64 7.69 23.13 5.43
CA HIS A 64 8.29 22.07 6.27
C HIS A 64 8.51 20.76 5.49
N TRP A 65 9.30 20.85 4.43
CA TRP A 65 9.71 19.72 3.61
C TRP A 65 11.22 19.76 3.40
N ASP A 66 11.89 18.67 3.74
CA ASP A 66 13.31 18.45 3.44
C ASP A 66 13.45 17.07 2.78
N TYR A 67 13.71 17.06 1.48
CA TYR A 67 13.79 15.85 0.69
C TYR A 67 14.86 14.86 1.19
N HIS A 68 16.00 15.35 1.71
CA HIS A 68 17.06 14.46 2.18
C HIS A 68 16.66 13.76 3.48
N ALA A 69 16.09 14.51 4.41
CA ALA A 69 15.62 13.98 5.70
C ALA A 69 14.47 12.99 5.49
N GLU A 70 13.55 13.27 4.57
CA GLU A 70 12.40 12.40 4.29
C GLU A 70 12.83 11.05 3.68
N ILE A 71 13.84 11.02 2.81
CA ILE A 71 14.41 9.76 2.27
C ILE A 71 15.11 8.94 3.35
N GLN A 72 15.86 9.61 4.25
CA GLN A 72 16.48 8.92 5.39
C GLN A 72 15.41 8.36 6.33
N ALA A 73 14.36 9.14 6.61
CA ALA A 73 13.23 8.70 7.42
C ALA A 73 12.49 7.52 6.78
N PHE A 74 12.31 7.51 5.45
CA PHE A 74 11.72 6.40 4.71
C PHE A 74 12.51 5.10 4.89
N THR A 75 13.84 5.16 4.74
CA THR A 75 14.76 4.04 4.98
C THR A 75 14.59 3.48 6.39
N HIS A 76 14.66 4.33 7.41
CA HIS A 76 14.55 3.90 8.81
C HIS A 76 13.16 3.41 9.19
N ARG A 77 12.09 3.96 8.60
CA ARG A 77 10.70 3.55 8.83
C ARG A 77 10.45 2.11 8.39
N LEU A 78 11.05 1.69 7.28
CA LEU A 78 10.94 0.34 6.75
C LEU A 78 11.90 -0.65 7.42
N HIS A 79 12.81 -0.18 8.28
CA HIS A 79 13.88 -0.97 8.88
C HIS A 79 14.80 -1.64 7.84
N GLU A 80 14.97 -1.00 6.68
CA GLU A 80 15.82 -1.48 5.58
C GLU A 80 17.06 -0.60 5.41
N ASN A 81 18.12 -1.14 4.81
CA ASN A 81 19.37 -0.42 4.55
C ASN A 81 19.49 -0.06 3.06
N PHE A 82 18.95 1.09 2.68
CA PHE A 82 19.06 1.60 1.31
C PHE A 82 20.35 2.39 1.09
N SER A 83 20.93 2.29 -0.10
CA SER A 83 21.87 3.30 -0.60
C SER A 83 21.08 4.57 -0.93
N LEU A 84 21.39 5.67 -0.25
CA LEU A 84 20.67 6.93 -0.40
C LEU A 84 20.74 7.49 -1.83
N GLU A 85 21.84 7.23 -2.55
CA GLU A 85 22.00 7.68 -3.93
C GLU A 85 21.08 6.90 -4.88
N LEU A 86 21.06 5.56 -4.75
CA LEU A 86 20.19 4.70 -5.57
C LEU A 86 18.71 4.97 -5.28
N LEU A 87 18.38 5.19 -4.00
CA LEU A 87 17.02 5.51 -3.59
C LEU A 87 16.57 6.87 -4.15
N LYS A 88 17.44 7.89 -4.13
CA LYS A 88 17.18 9.17 -4.80
C LYS A 88 16.94 8.99 -6.29
N THR A 89 17.72 8.15 -6.98
CA THR A 89 17.52 7.88 -8.40
C THR A 89 16.23 7.09 -8.68
N ALA A 90 15.81 6.21 -7.77
CA ALA A 90 14.59 5.41 -7.94
C ALA A 90 13.31 6.27 -7.97
N PHE A 91 13.29 7.38 -7.21
CA PHE A 91 12.16 8.31 -7.19
C PHE A 91 12.11 9.27 -8.39
N ILE A 92 13.14 9.32 -9.24
CA ILE A 92 13.22 10.21 -10.39
C ILE A 92 12.62 9.53 -11.63
N ASN A 93 11.50 10.06 -12.12
CA ASN A 93 10.85 9.57 -13.32
C ASN A 93 11.30 10.31 -14.59
N PRO A 94 11.22 9.67 -15.77
CA PRO A 94 11.55 10.30 -17.04
C PRO A 94 10.65 11.52 -17.35
N CYS A 95 9.37 11.47 -16.96
CA CYS A 95 8.44 12.59 -17.14
C CYS A 95 8.88 13.84 -16.36
N TYR A 96 9.41 13.66 -15.15
CA TYR A 96 9.95 14.76 -14.35
C TYR A 96 11.18 15.39 -15.01
N LEU A 97 12.07 14.58 -15.58
CA LEU A 97 13.26 15.06 -16.27
C LEU A 97 12.93 15.87 -17.52
N GLN A 98 11.95 15.42 -18.31
CA GLN A 98 11.45 16.16 -19.47
C GLN A 98 10.90 17.53 -19.05
N MET A 99 10.04 17.55 -18.02
CA MET A 99 9.46 18.77 -17.48
C MET A 99 10.52 19.73 -16.92
N GLU A 100 11.54 19.24 -16.21
CA GLU A 100 12.69 20.04 -15.75
C GLU A 100 13.49 20.63 -16.91
N GLN A 101 13.77 19.84 -17.95
CA GLN A 101 14.49 20.30 -19.13
C GLN A 101 13.73 21.40 -19.86
N GLU A 102 12.42 21.25 -20.03
CA GLU A 102 11.56 22.26 -20.64
C GLU A 102 11.52 23.55 -19.81
N LYS A 103 11.41 23.44 -18.48
CA LYS A 103 11.49 24.60 -17.59
C LYS A 103 12.83 25.34 -17.70
N ARG A 104 13.95 24.63 -17.75
CA ARG A 104 15.29 25.23 -17.91
C ARG A 104 15.44 25.94 -19.24
N LYS A 105 14.96 25.33 -20.32
CA LYS A 105 14.93 25.94 -21.66
C LYS A 105 14.07 27.21 -21.67
N GLY A 106 12.89 27.18 -21.04
CA GLY A 106 12.01 28.34 -20.92
C GLY A 106 12.62 29.50 -20.14
N LEU A 107 13.53 29.22 -19.20
CA LEU A 107 14.27 30.22 -18.43
C LEU A 107 15.58 30.68 -19.09
N GLY A 108 15.93 30.12 -20.27
CA GLY A 108 17.15 30.49 -21.00
C GLY A 108 18.45 29.97 -20.38
N VAL A 109 18.40 28.93 -19.54
CA VAL A 109 19.60 28.30 -18.98
C VAL A 109 20.25 27.42 -20.04
N GLU A 110 21.50 27.71 -20.40
CA GLU A 110 22.25 26.95 -21.39
C GLU A 110 22.53 25.52 -20.90
N SER A 111 22.15 24.52 -21.70
CA SER A 111 22.28 23.09 -21.37
C SER A 111 23.73 22.65 -21.10
N GLU A 112 24.71 23.39 -21.63
CA GLU A 112 26.13 23.05 -21.61
C GLU A 112 26.83 23.48 -20.32
N THR A 113 26.37 24.55 -19.65
CA THR A 113 26.99 25.10 -18.43
C THR A 113 26.46 24.46 -17.15
N ALA A 114 25.23 23.91 -17.18
CA ALA A 114 24.58 23.28 -16.03
C ALA A 114 23.86 21.98 -16.42
N ALA A 115 24.61 21.01 -16.93
CA ALA A 115 24.09 19.70 -17.31
C ALA A 115 23.31 19.04 -16.15
N LEU A 116 22.11 18.54 -16.45
CA LEU A 116 21.30 17.76 -15.53
C LEU A 116 21.96 16.40 -15.27
N VAL A 117 22.70 16.26 -14.17
CA VAL A 117 23.31 14.98 -13.74
C VAL A 117 22.30 14.12 -12.98
N LEU A 118 21.08 14.01 -13.49
CA LEU A 118 20.04 13.13 -12.93
C LEU A 118 19.88 11.90 -13.82
N LYS A 119 19.72 10.73 -13.20
CA LYS A 119 19.51 9.45 -13.88
C LYS A 119 18.07 9.01 -13.74
N ASP A 120 17.52 8.43 -14.80
CA ASP A 120 16.18 7.89 -14.85
C ASP A 120 16.07 6.56 -14.09
N ASN A 121 14.91 6.31 -13.50
CA ASN A 121 14.60 5.10 -12.75
C ASN A 121 14.26 3.86 -13.61
N VAL A 122 14.21 3.98 -14.94
CA VAL A 122 13.76 2.90 -15.85
C VAL A 122 14.57 1.61 -15.69
N GLN A 123 15.89 1.69 -15.53
CA GLN A 123 16.74 0.51 -15.38
C GLN A 123 16.48 -0.21 -14.05
N LEU A 124 16.32 0.54 -12.96
CA LEU A 124 16.01 0.01 -11.64
C LEU A 124 14.60 -0.60 -11.62
N SER A 125 13.63 0.06 -12.27
CA SER A 125 12.26 -0.42 -12.40
C SER A 125 12.21 -1.79 -13.09
N LYS A 126 12.93 -1.98 -14.20
CA LYS A 126 13.00 -3.27 -14.91
C LYS A 126 13.65 -4.37 -14.07
N LYS A 127 14.70 -4.04 -13.30
CA LYS A 127 15.34 -5.01 -12.40
C LYS A 127 14.39 -5.43 -11.28
N GLY A 128 13.73 -4.46 -10.65
CA GLY A 128 12.78 -4.72 -9.58
C GLY A 128 11.56 -5.49 -10.06
N SER A 129 11.03 -5.21 -11.26
CA SER A 129 9.89 -5.95 -11.81
C SER A 129 10.25 -7.42 -12.09
N ALA A 130 11.38 -7.66 -12.76
CA ALA A 130 11.85 -9.02 -13.06
C ALA A 130 12.13 -9.82 -11.77
N PHE A 131 12.75 -9.17 -10.77
CA PHE A 131 12.98 -9.81 -9.47
C PHE A 131 11.66 -10.13 -8.76
N THR A 132 10.73 -9.18 -8.73
CA THR A 132 9.41 -9.36 -8.08
C THR A 132 8.63 -10.51 -8.71
N GLU A 133 8.57 -10.59 -10.04
CA GLU A 133 7.91 -11.68 -10.74
C GLU A 133 8.55 -13.03 -10.41
N SER A 134 9.89 -13.14 -10.50
CA SER A 134 10.61 -14.37 -10.19
C SER A 134 10.37 -14.82 -8.74
N PHE A 135 10.48 -13.91 -7.78
CA PHE A 135 10.28 -14.18 -6.36
C PHE A 135 8.85 -14.63 -6.07
N LEU A 136 7.83 -13.94 -6.62
CA LEU A 136 6.44 -14.29 -6.38
C LEU A 136 6.07 -15.64 -7.01
N ILE A 137 6.62 -15.98 -8.18
CA ILE A 137 6.43 -17.29 -8.80
C ILE A 137 7.00 -18.39 -7.91
N ASP A 138 8.25 -18.23 -7.45
CA ASP A 138 8.91 -19.21 -6.59
C ASP A 138 8.20 -19.35 -5.24
N TRP A 139 7.78 -18.23 -4.65
CA TRP A 139 7.01 -18.20 -3.42
C TRP A 139 5.64 -18.90 -3.56
N CYS A 140 4.93 -18.67 -4.65
CA CYS A 140 3.64 -19.32 -4.92
C CYS A 140 3.80 -20.83 -5.12
N ARG A 141 4.84 -21.27 -5.85
CA ARG A 141 5.14 -22.69 -6.07
C ARG A 141 5.51 -23.40 -4.76
N ALA A 142 6.28 -22.75 -3.89
CA ALA A 142 6.64 -23.29 -2.59
C ALA A 142 5.43 -23.37 -1.65
N SER A 143 4.56 -22.35 -1.66
CA SER A 143 3.39 -22.26 -0.78
C SER A 143 2.22 -23.14 -1.23
N PHE A 144 2.02 -23.28 -2.55
CA PHE A 144 0.90 -23.99 -3.16
C PHE A 144 1.39 -24.99 -4.23
N PRO A 145 2.00 -26.12 -3.83
CA PRO A 145 2.62 -27.06 -4.76
C PRO A 145 1.62 -27.78 -5.68
N SER A 146 0.33 -27.82 -5.30
CA SER A 146 -0.74 -28.44 -6.10
C SER A 146 -1.42 -27.48 -7.07
N LEU A 147 -1.06 -26.20 -7.07
CA LEU A 147 -1.64 -25.18 -7.95
C LEU A 147 -1.03 -25.28 -9.36
N PRO A 148 -1.85 -25.24 -10.43
CA PRO A 148 -1.34 -25.26 -11.80
C PRO A 148 -0.60 -23.95 -12.15
N ALA A 149 0.24 -24.00 -13.19
CA ALA A 149 1.00 -22.83 -13.66
C ALA A 149 0.11 -21.61 -13.96
N ILE A 150 -1.04 -21.80 -14.59
CA ILE A 150 -2.03 -20.75 -14.89
C ILE A 150 -2.55 -20.10 -13.60
N GLY A 151 -2.75 -20.90 -12.55
CA GLY A 151 -3.15 -20.41 -11.22
C GLY A 151 -2.04 -19.58 -10.57
N VAL A 152 -0.78 -19.98 -10.73
CA VAL A 152 0.37 -19.20 -10.23
C VAL A 152 0.48 -17.87 -10.97
N GLU A 153 0.39 -17.88 -12.31
CA GLU A 153 0.47 -16.68 -13.15
C GLU A 153 -0.64 -15.68 -12.83
N SER A 154 -1.85 -16.15 -12.56
CA SER A 154 -2.97 -15.27 -12.17
C SER A 154 -2.78 -14.63 -10.79
N ILE A 155 -2.27 -15.37 -9.80
CA ILE A 155 -1.93 -14.80 -8.48
C ILE A 155 -0.82 -13.75 -8.62
N VAL A 156 0.24 -14.08 -9.36
CA VAL A 156 1.36 -13.17 -9.61
C VAL A 156 0.86 -11.93 -10.35
N GLY A 157 0.06 -12.09 -11.41
CA GLY A 157 -0.52 -10.99 -12.17
C GLY A 157 -1.45 -10.10 -11.36
N HIS A 158 -2.21 -10.65 -10.41
CA HIS A 158 -3.00 -9.85 -9.48
C HIS A 158 -2.11 -9.04 -8.52
N LEU A 159 -1.07 -9.65 -7.96
CA LEU A 159 -0.13 -8.95 -7.06
C LEU A 159 0.70 -7.89 -7.78
N THR A 160 1.06 -8.12 -9.05
CA THR A 160 1.76 -7.15 -9.89
C THR A 160 0.81 -6.20 -10.63
N SER A 161 -0.49 -6.25 -10.35
CA SER A 161 -1.47 -5.34 -10.95
C SER A 161 -1.21 -3.90 -10.48
N PRO A 162 -1.45 -2.90 -11.35
CA PRO A 162 -1.20 -1.51 -10.99
C PRO A 162 -2.06 -1.07 -9.79
N ALA A 163 -3.28 -1.60 -9.66
CA ALA A 163 -4.15 -1.29 -8.52
C ALA A 163 -3.56 -1.71 -7.17
N VAL A 164 -2.99 -2.92 -7.07
CA VAL A 164 -2.39 -3.42 -5.82
C VAL A 164 -1.09 -2.67 -5.52
N ILE A 165 -0.23 -2.49 -6.53
CA ILE A 165 1.06 -1.80 -6.36
C ILE A 165 0.86 -0.34 -5.95
N THR A 166 -0.02 0.39 -6.64
CA THR A 166 -0.29 1.80 -6.29
C THR A 166 -0.90 1.92 -4.91
N TYR A 167 -1.81 1.03 -4.52
CA TYR A 167 -2.36 1.00 -3.17
C TYR A 167 -1.27 0.84 -2.10
N VAL A 168 -0.34 -0.10 -2.28
CA VAL A 168 0.79 -0.28 -1.37
C VAL A 168 1.70 0.96 -1.39
N ALA A 169 2.03 1.49 -2.56
CA ALA A 169 2.91 2.65 -2.71
C ALA A 169 2.35 3.90 -2.01
N ARG A 170 1.05 4.18 -2.15
CA ARG A 170 0.38 5.30 -1.47
C ARG A 170 0.45 5.14 0.06
N ASN A 171 0.18 3.94 0.57
CA ASN A 171 0.23 3.66 2.01
C ASN A 171 1.64 3.71 2.60
N LEU A 172 2.67 3.47 1.80
CA LEU A 172 4.08 3.61 2.21
C LEU A 172 4.60 5.06 2.15
N GLY A 173 3.81 5.99 1.61
CA GLY A 173 4.22 7.38 1.39
C GLY A 173 5.20 7.55 0.23
N ILE A 174 5.19 6.62 -0.74
CA ILE A 174 6.03 6.72 -1.94
C ILE A 174 5.54 7.86 -2.84
N GLU A 175 4.22 8.05 -2.95
CA GLU A 175 3.62 9.14 -3.75
C GLU A 175 4.12 10.54 -3.35
N ASP A 176 4.45 10.77 -2.07
CA ASP A 176 4.97 12.06 -1.61
C ASP A 176 6.44 12.29 -1.99
N LEU A 177 7.20 11.21 -2.18
CA LEU A 177 8.63 11.24 -2.52
C LEU A 177 8.88 11.18 -4.03
N THR A 178 7.91 10.72 -4.81
CA THR A 178 8.07 10.57 -6.26
C THR A 178 8.18 11.91 -6.96
N MET A 179 9.22 12.05 -7.79
CA MET A 179 9.36 13.19 -8.66
C MET A 179 8.63 12.88 -9.97
N SER A 180 7.45 13.46 -10.16
CA SER A 180 6.62 13.37 -11.37
C SER A 180 6.33 14.74 -11.96
N ALA A 181 5.93 14.79 -13.24
CA ALA A 181 5.52 16.03 -13.89
C ALA A 181 4.11 16.49 -13.46
N GLU A 182 3.21 15.53 -13.28
CA GLU A 182 1.79 15.76 -12.94
C GLU A 182 1.48 15.30 -11.52
N PHE A 183 0.48 15.91 -10.90
CA PHE A 183 -0.02 15.57 -9.57
C PHE A 183 -1.56 15.65 -9.55
N PRO A 184 -2.30 14.63 -9.07
CA PRO A 184 -1.83 13.38 -8.45
C PRO A 184 -1.00 12.50 -9.39
N VAL A 185 -0.14 11.65 -8.82
CA VAL A 185 0.79 10.85 -9.62
C VAL A 185 0.00 9.78 -10.39
N PRO A 186 0.15 9.67 -11.73
CA PRO A 186 -0.54 8.65 -12.49
C PRO A 186 -0.06 7.25 -12.08
N ASP A 187 -0.99 6.30 -12.09
CA ASP A 187 -0.76 4.97 -11.51
C ASP A 187 0.42 4.24 -12.18
N ASP A 188 0.59 4.37 -13.50
CA ASP A 188 1.71 3.75 -14.24
C ASP A 188 3.08 4.25 -13.76
N VAL A 189 3.19 5.55 -13.49
CA VAL A 189 4.42 6.18 -12.99
C VAL A 189 4.68 5.73 -11.56
N LEU A 190 3.63 5.70 -10.72
CA LEU A 190 3.75 5.24 -9.34
C LEU A 190 4.17 3.75 -9.29
N CYS A 191 3.61 2.90 -10.15
CA CYS A 191 4.04 1.51 -10.29
C CYS A 191 5.51 1.38 -10.69
N SER A 192 5.95 2.16 -11.70
CA SER A 192 7.36 2.15 -12.12
C SER A 192 8.29 2.58 -10.99
N THR A 193 7.92 3.60 -10.22
CA THR A 193 8.71 4.07 -9.07
C THR A 193 8.78 3.03 -7.95
N PHE A 194 7.67 2.35 -7.63
CA PHE A 194 7.65 1.28 -6.65
C PHE A 194 8.58 0.14 -7.05
N MET A 195 8.52 -0.28 -8.32
CA MET A 195 9.43 -1.29 -8.87
C MET A 195 10.88 -0.81 -8.85
N ALA A 196 11.14 0.48 -9.09
CA ALA A 196 12.49 1.04 -9.01
C ALA A 196 13.03 1.05 -7.57
N VAL A 197 12.17 1.29 -6.57
CA VAL A 197 12.55 1.21 -5.15
C VAL A 197 12.92 -0.23 -4.78
N ILE A 198 12.18 -1.23 -5.28
CA ILE A 198 12.53 -2.64 -5.11
C ILE A 198 13.87 -2.96 -5.77
N GLY A 199 14.11 -2.47 -7.00
CA GLY A 199 15.40 -2.62 -7.68
C GLY A 199 16.56 -1.97 -6.91
N ALA A 200 16.34 -0.78 -6.33
CA ALA A 200 17.33 -0.12 -5.49
C ALA A 200 17.58 -0.88 -4.18
N LEU A 201 16.55 -1.50 -3.58
CA LEU A 201 16.70 -2.35 -2.39
C LEU A 201 17.51 -3.61 -2.72
N GLN A 202 17.24 -4.23 -3.87
CA GLN A 202 17.96 -5.40 -4.34
C GLN A 202 19.45 -5.13 -4.53
N GLU A 203 19.81 -3.99 -5.12
CA GLU A 203 21.21 -3.58 -5.30
C GLU A 203 21.89 -3.18 -3.98
N SER A 204 21.13 -2.66 -3.00
CA SER A 204 21.69 -2.17 -1.73
C SER A 204 21.83 -3.26 -0.67
N SER A 205 20.76 -4.02 -0.40
CA SER A 205 20.64 -4.98 0.71
C SER A 205 20.63 -6.45 0.27
N GLY A 206 20.60 -6.71 -1.04
CA GLY A 206 20.63 -8.06 -1.60
C GLY A 206 19.24 -8.73 -1.74
N ALA A 207 19.24 -9.90 -2.38
CA ALA A 207 18.01 -10.60 -2.77
C ALA A 207 17.20 -11.13 -1.58
N GLU A 208 17.85 -11.64 -0.53
CA GLU A 208 17.17 -12.22 0.63
C GLU A 208 16.32 -11.19 1.38
N ARG A 209 16.90 -10.02 1.67
CA ARG A 209 16.19 -8.90 2.32
C ARG A 209 15.07 -8.36 1.46
N THR A 210 15.33 -8.20 0.16
CA THR A 210 14.29 -7.77 -0.79
C THR A 210 13.14 -8.78 -0.87
N GLY A 211 13.41 -10.08 -0.79
CA GLY A 211 12.37 -11.11 -0.71
C GLY A 211 11.51 -11.00 0.54
N LEU A 212 12.10 -10.72 1.71
CA LEU A 212 11.36 -10.47 2.94
C LEU A 212 10.47 -9.22 2.82
N PHE A 213 10.98 -8.15 2.22
CA PHE A 213 10.20 -6.94 1.93
C PHE A 213 8.98 -7.27 1.06
N LEU A 214 9.16 -8.02 -0.04
CA LEU A 214 8.06 -8.42 -0.93
C LEU A 214 7.04 -9.32 -0.21
N ARG A 215 7.52 -10.25 0.64
CA ARG A 215 6.66 -11.08 1.49
C ARG A 215 5.81 -10.23 2.43
N ASP A 216 6.39 -9.23 3.07
CA ASP A 216 5.70 -8.49 4.12
C ASP A 216 4.74 -7.42 3.56
N PHE A 217 5.02 -6.86 2.37
CA PHE A 217 4.18 -5.80 1.79
C PHE A 217 3.26 -6.25 0.64
N LEU A 218 3.71 -7.14 -0.25
CA LEU A 218 2.91 -7.60 -1.39
C LEU A 218 2.12 -8.86 -1.06
N VAL A 219 2.77 -9.89 -0.51
CA VAL A 219 2.08 -11.16 -0.22
C VAL A 219 0.99 -10.98 0.84
N THR A 220 1.13 -10.01 1.75
CA THR A 220 0.07 -9.67 2.71
C THR A 220 -1.21 -9.15 2.05
N GLN A 221 -1.16 -8.64 0.81
CA GLN A 221 -2.35 -8.25 0.04
C GLN A 221 -3.19 -9.45 -0.43
N LEU A 222 -2.66 -10.69 -0.33
CA LEU A 222 -3.43 -11.91 -0.58
C LEU A 222 -4.32 -12.32 0.60
N ILE A 223 -4.14 -11.72 1.78
CA ILE A 223 -4.90 -12.11 2.97
C ILE A 223 -6.37 -11.74 2.77
N GLY A 224 -7.25 -12.72 2.90
CA GLY A 224 -8.70 -12.54 2.73
C GLY A 224 -9.19 -12.49 1.28
N LYS A 225 -8.32 -12.71 0.29
CA LYS A 225 -8.69 -12.86 -1.12
C LYS A 225 -8.91 -14.34 -1.46
N ASP A 226 -9.94 -14.66 -2.24
CA ASP A 226 -10.11 -16.00 -2.78
C ASP A 226 -9.30 -16.18 -4.08
N ILE A 227 -8.93 -17.42 -4.42
CA ILE A 227 -8.25 -17.71 -5.69
C ILE A 227 -9.10 -17.22 -6.86
N PHE A 228 -10.39 -17.52 -6.86
CA PHE A 228 -11.24 -17.27 -8.02
C PHE A 228 -11.65 -15.80 -8.18
N ASP A 229 -11.36 -14.95 -7.18
CA ASP A 229 -11.44 -13.50 -7.32
C ASP A 229 -10.27 -12.97 -8.16
N MET A 230 -9.09 -13.60 -8.03
CA MET A 230 -7.87 -13.25 -8.76
C MET A 230 -7.78 -13.97 -10.10
N TRP A 231 -8.25 -15.22 -10.14
CA TRP A 231 -8.26 -16.09 -11.31
C TRP A 231 -9.68 -16.29 -11.81
N THR A 232 -10.05 -15.55 -12.85
CA THR A 232 -11.38 -15.63 -13.46
C THR A 232 -11.53 -16.93 -14.27
N VAL A 233 -12.10 -17.96 -13.65
CA VAL A 233 -12.40 -19.24 -14.31
C VAL A 233 -13.81 -19.21 -14.90
N VAL A 234 -13.91 -19.40 -16.22
CA VAL A 234 -15.20 -19.38 -16.94
C VAL A 234 -16.00 -20.68 -16.75
N ASN A 235 -15.34 -21.84 -16.79
CA ASN A 235 -16.01 -23.14 -16.61
C ASN A 235 -15.33 -23.95 -15.49
N PRO A 236 -15.76 -23.82 -14.22
CA PRO A 236 -15.13 -24.49 -13.10
C PRO A 236 -15.35 -26.00 -13.11
N MET A 237 -16.48 -26.49 -13.62
CA MET A 237 -16.76 -27.92 -13.74
C MET A 237 -15.85 -28.60 -14.76
N GLY A 238 -15.65 -27.99 -15.93
CA GLY A 238 -14.71 -28.49 -16.94
C GLY A 238 -13.28 -28.58 -16.39
N LEU A 239 -12.85 -27.52 -15.71
CA LEU A 239 -11.53 -27.47 -15.08
C LEU A 239 -11.37 -28.54 -13.99
N LEU A 240 -12.40 -28.77 -13.18
CA LEU A 240 -12.41 -29.84 -12.18
C LEU A 240 -12.27 -31.23 -12.84
N VAL A 241 -12.98 -31.48 -13.94
CA VAL A 241 -12.85 -32.75 -14.68
C VAL A 241 -11.42 -32.94 -15.21
N GLU A 242 -10.80 -31.90 -15.76
CA GLU A 242 -9.41 -31.95 -16.22
C GLU A 242 -8.44 -32.26 -15.06
N GLU A 243 -8.62 -31.63 -13.89
CA GLU A 243 -7.77 -31.91 -12.73
C GLU A 243 -7.98 -33.30 -12.15
N LEU A 244 -9.21 -33.80 -12.11
CA LEU A 244 -9.53 -35.15 -11.65
C LEU A 244 -8.95 -36.21 -12.60
N THR A 245 -9.04 -36.00 -13.92
CA THR A 245 -8.46 -36.90 -14.91
C THR A 245 -6.94 -36.94 -14.83
N LYS A 246 -6.25 -35.80 -14.66
CA LYS A 246 -4.79 -35.75 -14.41
C LYS A 246 -4.39 -36.55 -13.17
N ARG A 247 -5.20 -36.51 -12.12
CA ARG A 247 -4.95 -37.21 -10.84
C ARG A 247 -5.47 -38.65 -10.82
N LYS A 248 -6.04 -39.15 -11.93
CA LYS A 248 -6.65 -40.48 -12.06
C LYS A 248 -7.80 -40.74 -11.05
N ILE A 249 -8.53 -39.69 -10.70
CA ILE A 249 -9.73 -39.76 -9.86
C ILE A 249 -10.94 -39.87 -10.81
N PRO A 250 -11.95 -40.71 -10.51
CA PRO A 250 -13.13 -40.83 -11.37
C PRO A 250 -13.91 -39.53 -11.44
N LEU A 251 -14.68 -39.41 -12.52
CA LEU A 251 -15.45 -38.22 -12.83
C LEU A 251 -16.46 -37.90 -11.72
N PRO A 252 -16.69 -36.61 -11.42
CA PRO A 252 -17.62 -36.21 -10.38
C PRO A 252 -19.06 -36.30 -10.86
N GLU A 253 -19.94 -36.88 -10.04
CA GLU A 253 -21.39 -36.87 -10.21
C GLU A 253 -22.03 -35.79 -9.32
N PRO A 254 -22.70 -34.77 -9.89
CA PRO A 254 -23.47 -33.81 -9.13
C PRO A 254 -24.78 -34.43 -8.62
N ARG A 255 -25.08 -34.23 -7.33
CA ARG A 255 -26.33 -34.68 -6.69
C ARG A 255 -26.88 -33.57 -5.79
N LEU A 256 -28.20 -33.38 -5.82
CA LEU A 256 -28.87 -32.48 -4.90
C LEU A 256 -28.88 -33.09 -3.49
N ILE A 257 -28.30 -32.40 -2.51
CA ILE A 257 -28.27 -32.84 -1.11
C ILE A 257 -29.46 -32.24 -0.35
N ARG A 258 -29.69 -30.93 -0.50
CA ARG A 258 -30.76 -30.19 0.19
C ARG A 258 -31.36 -29.15 -0.74
N SER A 259 -32.64 -28.85 -0.53
CA SER A 259 -33.30 -27.70 -1.14
C SER A 259 -34.21 -27.04 -0.12
N ALA A 260 -34.30 -25.72 -0.17
CA ALA A 260 -35.21 -24.92 0.63
C ALA A 260 -35.89 -23.87 -0.26
N GLY A 261 -37.19 -23.72 -0.11
CA GLY A 261 -37.94 -22.69 -0.84
C GLY A 261 -37.92 -22.84 -2.37
N ALA A 262 -37.89 -24.06 -2.90
CA ALA A 262 -37.75 -24.33 -4.34
C ALA A 262 -38.83 -23.64 -5.22
N SER A 263 -40.01 -23.38 -4.67
CA SER A 263 -41.12 -22.68 -5.32
C SER A 263 -41.19 -21.17 -5.01
N THR A 264 -40.24 -20.63 -4.24
CA THR A 264 -40.19 -19.23 -3.85
C THR A 264 -39.28 -18.42 -4.78
N VAL A 265 -39.31 -17.09 -4.65
CA VAL A 265 -38.43 -16.18 -5.40
C VAL A 265 -36.95 -16.32 -4.97
N LEU A 266 -36.70 -16.77 -3.73
CA LEU A 266 -35.37 -16.92 -3.16
C LEU A 266 -35.11 -18.39 -2.77
N PRO A 267 -35.04 -19.30 -3.75
CA PRO A 267 -34.71 -20.69 -3.50
C PRO A 267 -33.24 -20.84 -3.08
N LEU A 268 -32.96 -21.86 -2.28
CA LEU A 268 -31.61 -22.24 -1.88
C LEU A 268 -31.40 -23.73 -2.12
N TYR A 269 -30.45 -24.05 -2.99
CA TYR A 269 -30.06 -25.42 -3.32
C TYR A 269 -28.66 -25.71 -2.78
N PHE A 270 -28.46 -26.93 -2.27
CA PHE A 270 -27.14 -27.46 -1.93
C PHE A 270 -26.84 -28.63 -2.85
N VAL A 271 -25.86 -28.46 -3.74
CA VAL A 271 -25.39 -29.51 -4.64
C VAL A 271 -24.09 -30.08 -4.10
N GLY A 272 -23.99 -31.41 -4.08
CA GLY A 272 -22.80 -32.16 -3.71
C GLY A 272 -22.18 -32.81 -4.93
N LEU A 273 -20.86 -32.75 -5.03
CA LEU A 273 -20.09 -33.48 -6.03
C LEU A 273 -19.54 -34.77 -5.40
N TYR A 274 -19.94 -35.92 -5.96
CA TYR A 274 -19.51 -37.24 -5.51
C TYR A 274 -18.57 -37.88 -6.53
N SER A 275 -17.50 -38.53 -6.10
CA SER A 275 -16.67 -39.39 -6.94
C SER A 275 -16.49 -40.73 -6.22
N ASP A 276 -16.77 -41.85 -6.88
CA ASP A 276 -16.85 -43.19 -6.26
C ASP A 276 -17.71 -43.23 -4.99
N LYS A 277 -18.88 -42.58 -5.02
CA LYS A 277 -19.80 -42.46 -3.88
C LYS A 277 -19.22 -41.73 -2.65
N LYS A 278 -18.07 -41.06 -2.78
CA LYS A 278 -17.46 -40.21 -1.75
C LYS A 278 -17.72 -38.74 -2.09
N LEU A 279 -18.19 -37.98 -1.10
CA LEU A 279 -18.42 -36.54 -1.25
C LEU A 279 -17.09 -35.80 -1.35
N LEU A 280 -16.82 -35.14 -2.48
CA LEU A 280 -15.66 -34.27 -2.68
C LEU A 280 -15.91 -32.90 -2.07
N ALA A 281 -17.00 -32.26 -2.48
CA ALA A 281 -17.37 -30.92 -2.09
C ALA A 281 -18.88 -30.72 -2.16
N GLN A 282 -19.35 -29.67 -1.50
CA GLN A 282 -20.73 -29.21 -1.58
C GLN A 282 -20.72 -27.68 -1.74
N GLY A 283 -21.67 -27.15 -2.49
CA GLY A 283 -21.83 -25.73 -2.74
C GLY A 283 -23.30 -25.31 -2.62
N PRO A 284 -23.59 -24.17 -1.95
CA PRO A 284 -24.91 -23.55 -2.00
C PRO A 284 -25.07 -22.74 -3.29
N GLY A 285 -26.31 -22.53 -3.73
CA GLY A 285 -26.62 -21.60 -4.82
C GLY A 285 -28.10 -21.30 -4.94
N GLU A 286 -28.41 -20.19 -5.61
CA GLU A 286 -29.78 -19.76 -5.90
C GLU A 286 -30.44 -20.65 -6.96
N THR A 287 -29.66 -21.10 -7.95
CA THR A 287 -30.10 -22.06 -8.97
C THR A 287 -29.31 -23.36 -8.85
N LEU A 288 -29.83 -24.45 -9.42
CA LEU A 288 -29.12 -25.74 -9.44
C LEU A 288 -27.77 -25.62 -10.16
N ALA A 289 -27.71 -24.88 -11.26
CA ALA A 289 -26.47 -24.63 -12.02
C ALA A 289 -25.47 -23.81 -11.21
N ALA A 290 -25.91 -22.71 -10.56
CA ALA A 290 -25.02 -21.91 -9.71
C ALA A 290 -24.49 -22.73 -8.52
N ALA A 291 -25.33 -23.55 -7.89
CA ALA A 291 -24.91 -24.42 -6.80
C ALA A 291 -23.90 -25.49 -7.26
N GLU A 292 -24.05 -26.01 -8.49
CA GLU A 292 -23.09 -26.93 -9.10
C GLU A 292 -21.75 -26.25 -9.39
N GLU A 293 -21.76 -25.04 -9.97
CA GLU A 293 -20.54 -24.25 -10.22
C GLU A 293 -19.80 -23.92 -8.92
N GLU A 294 -20.52 -23.51 -7.88
CA GLU A 294 -19.93 -23.25 -6.56
C GLU A 294 -19.37 -24.51 -5.92
N ALA A 295 -20.08 -25.65 -6.02
CA ALA A 295 -19.56 -26.93 -5.55
C ALA A 295 -18.25 -27.30 -6.27
N ALA A 296 -18.14 -27.00 -7.56
CA ALA A 296 -16.94 -27.19 -8.35
C ALA A 296 -15.79 -26.30 -7.88
N ARG A 297 -16.05 -25.01 -7.63
CA ARG A 297 -15.06 -24.07 -7.06
C ARG A 297 -14.58 -24.54 -5.69
N VAL A 298 -15.48 -25.00 -4.81
CA VAL A 298 -15.09 -25.57 -3.51
C VAL A 298 -14.23 -26.81 -3.68
N ALA A 299 -14.55 -27.70 -4.63
CA ALA A 299 -13.72 -28.88 -4.93
C ALA A 299 -12.32 -28.49 -5.40
N LEU A 300 -12.22 -27.53 -6.34
CA LEU A 300 -10.94 -27.01 -6.83
C LEU A 300 -10.09 -26.37 -5.72
N ARG A 301 -10.70 -25.55 -4.84
CA ARG A 301 -10.03 -24.97 -3.66
C ARG A 301 -9.42 -26.05 -2.77
N LYS A 302 -10.15 -27.15 -2.53
CA LYS A 302 -9.64 -28.31 -1.79
C LYS A 302 -8.50 -29.00 -2.53
N LEU A 303 -8.62 -29.20 -3.84
CA LEU A 303 -7.59 -29.86 -4.66
C LEU A 303 -6.28 -29.07 -4.73
N TYR A 304 -6.36 -27.74 -4.71
CA TYR A 304 -5.22 -26.83 -4.73
C TYR A 304 -4.68 -26.47 -3.34
N GLY A 305 -5.31 -26.96 -2.26
CA GLY A 305 -4.90 -26.65 -0.89
C GLY A 305 -5.12 -25.20 -0.47
N TYR A 306 -5.86 -24.42 -1.27
CA TYR A 306 -6.21 -23.03 -0.97
C TYR A 306 -7.62 -22.98 -0.38
N THR A 307 -7.80 -23.68 0.73
CA THR A 307 -9.04 -23.60 1.50
C THR A 307 -8.94 -22.44 2.49
N GLU A 308 -10.08 -22.00 2.99
CA GLU A 308 -10.13 -21.02 4.10
C GLU A 308 -9.50 -21.57 5.37
N ASN A 309 -9.59 -22.89 5.58
CA ASN A 309 -9.04 -23.61 6.74
C ASN A 309 -7.54 -23.95 6.59
N ARG A 310 -6.83 -23.36 5.61
CA ARG A 310 -5.40 -23.60 5.43
C ARG A 310 -4.60 -23.05 6.60
N ARG A 311 -3.37 -23.54 6.77
CA ARG A 311 -2.43 -22.95 7.72
C ARG A 311 -2.16 -21.50 7.29
N PRO A 312 -2.27 -20.51 8.19
CA PRO A 312 -1.86 -19.14 7.90
C PRO A 312 -0.39 -19.08 7.45
N PHE A 313 -0.07 -18.08 6.63
CA PHE A 313 1.30 -17.88 6.19
C PHE A 313 2.21 -17.59 7.38
N ASP A 314 3.39 -18.20 7.35
CA ASP A 314 4.40 -17.99 8.38
C ASP A 314 5.21 -16.74 8.07
N PHE A 315 4.89 -15.65 8.77
CA PHE A 315 5.63 -14.39 8.73
C PHE A 315 6.66 -14.29 9.85
N SER A 316 6.98 -15.39 10.55
CA SER A 316 8.04 -15.35 11.54
C SER A 316 9.36 -14.92 10.89
N PRO A 317 10.21 -14.18 11.62
CA PRO A 317 11.55 -13.92 11.15
C PRO A 317 12.21 -15.27 10.95
N GLN A 318 12.77 -15.50 9.76
CA GLN A 318 13.68 -16.62 9.59
C GLN A 318 14.70 -16.48 10.70
N GLN A 319 14.77 -17.46 11.61
CA GLN A 319 15.84 -17.51 12.58
C GLN A 319 17.10 -17.35 11.76
N GLN A 320 17.77 -16.20 11.89
CA GLN A 320 19.11 -16.03 11.37
C GLN A 320 19.80 -17.32 11.79
N GLN A 321 20.29 -18.10 10.82
CA GLN A 321 21.25 -19.14 11.15
C GLN A 321 22.34 -18.39 11.91
N GLN A 322 22.25 -18.42 13.24
CA GLN A 322 23.30 -17.98 14.11
C GLN A 322 24.42 -18.93 13.74
N GLN A 323 25.34 -18.46 12.90
CA GLN A 323 26.60 -19.15 12.70
C GLN A 323 27.09 -19.44 14.12
N PRO A 324 27.23 -20.72 14.52
CA PRO A 324 27.81 -21.01 15.81
C PRO A 324 29.17 -20.32 15.80
N PHE A 325 29.35 -19.38 16.71
CA PHE A 325 30.61 -18.70 16.93
C PHE A 325 31.60 -19.81 17.28
N ILE A 326 32.36 -20.29 16.29
CA ILE A 326 33.46 -21.22 16.52
C ILE A 326 34.47 -20.40 17.30
N GLN A 327 34.42 -20.52 18.63
CA GLN A 327 35.53 -20.10 19.47
C GLN A 327 36.71 -20.98 19.06
N SER A 328 37.59 -20.41 18.24
CA SER A 328 38.93 -20.95 18.03
C SER A 328 39.64 -20.91 19.38
N ALA A 329 39.63 -22.02 20.09
CA ALA A 329 40.56 -22.27 21.18
C ALA A 329 41.96 -22.35 20.54
N SER A 330 42.71 -21.26 20.65
CA SER A 330 44.15 -21.25 20.43
C SER A 330 44.82 -22.07 21.54
N ASN A 331 45.60 -23.06 21.13
CA ASN A 331 46.64 -23.70 21.95
C ASN A 331 47.68 -22.69 22.42
#